data_AF-A0A7Z3AIT0-F1
#
_entry.id   AF-A0A7Z3AIT0-F1
#
_cell.length_a   1.000
_cell.length_b   1.000
_cell.length_c   1.000
_cell.angle_alpha   90.00
_cell.angle_beta   90.00
_cell.angle_gamma   90.00
#
_symmetry.space_group_name_H-M   'P 1'
#
loop_
_entity.id
_entity.type
_entity.pdbx_description
1 polymer ?
#
loop_
_entity_poly.entity_id
_entity_poly.type
_entity_poly.pdbx_seq_one_letter_code
_entity_poly.pdbx_strand_id
1 'polypeptide(L)'
;MPGPRRFPLPLIAAFFALYVIWGSTYLVIRIGVEYWPPLMLGGIRFLAAGALMYGYLRWRGAPAPTWVQWKAAGKIGILLLTFGNGAVTVAEHTGVASGVAALAVATVPLFTLLCGFFWGARNTRLEWAGVVLGIIGIAMLNMGSNLQSSPLGAALLIFAAASWAFGSVWSKHLPLPQGAMASAAEMLIAGAVLLVGSALKGEHLDAMPPVEGWLALAYLAVFGSIIAFNAYMYLLKHVRPAAATSYAYVNPAVAVLLGIVFVGETIGMEEALAMLVIISAVLLISLPQWRKPKPDLG
;
A
#
# COMPACT_ATOMS: atom_id res chain seq x y z
N MET A 1 -24.68 31.05 -8.99
CA MET A 1 -23.87 30.94 -7.75
C MET A 1 -23.05 29.65 -7.84
N PRO A 2 -21.73 29.67 -7.63
CA PRO A 2 -20.97 28.43 -7.49
C PRO A 2 -21.45 27.75 -6.20
N GLY A 3 -21.97 26.53 -6.30
CA GLY A 3 -22.44 25.77 -5.14
C GLY A 3 -21.32 25.58 -4.10
N PRO A 4 -21.67 25.32 -2.82
CA PRO A 4 -20.69 25.14 -1.76
C PRO A 4 -19.70 24.07 -2.18
N ARG A 5 -18.40 24.34 -2.04
CA ARG A 5 -17.34 23.34 -2.21
C ARG A 5 -17.65 22.19 -1.25
N ARG A 6 -18.29 21.12 -1.73
CA ARG A 6 -18.46 19.90 -0.95
C ARG A 6 -17.06 19.37 -0.73
N PHE A 7 -16.51 19.58 0.47
CA PHE A 7 -15.32 18.89 0.92
C PHE A 7 -15.56 17.40 0.64
N PRO A 8 -14.70 16.73 -0.14
CA PRO A 8 -14.94 15.33 -0.48
C PRO A 8 -14.56 14.49 0.74
N LEU A 9 -15.43 14.47 1.75
CA LEU A 9 -15.30 13.65 2.97
C LEU A 9 -14.87 12.20 2.64
N PRO A 10 -15.38 11.55 1.58
CA PRO A 10 -14.91 10.22 1.19
C PRO A 10 -13.44 10.17 0.77
N LEU A 11 -12.92 11.20 0.08
CA LEU A 11 -11.50 11.27 -0.28
C LEU A 11 -10.63 11.46 0.95
N ILE A 12 -11.03 12.36 1.86
CA ILE A 12 -10.28 12.63 3.09
C ILE A 12 -10.25 11.38 3.97
N ALA A 13 -11.40 10.74 4.15
CA ALA A 13 -11.51 9.49 4.90
C ALA A 13 -10.65 8.38 4.27
N ALA A 14 -10.62 8.27 2.93
CA ALA A 14 -9.80 7.29 2.25
C ALA A 14 -8.29 7.55 2.41
N PHE A 15 -7.84 8.80 2.29
CA PHE A 15 -6.45 9.17 2.58
C PHE A 15 -6.07 8.92 4.03
N PHE A 16 -6.92 9.34 4.98
CA PHE A 16 -6.68 9.15 6.40
C PHE A 16 -6.59 7.66 6.76
N ALA A 17 -7.55 6.85 6.29
CA ALA A 17 -7.55 5.42 6.49
C ALA A 17 -6.27 4.79 5.95
N LEU A 18 -5.86 5.15 4.73
CA LEU A 18 -4.62 4.65 4.15
C LEU A 18 -3.39 5.02 4.97
N TYR A 19 -3.24 6.29 5.31
CA TYR A 19 -2.03 6.79 5.95
C TYR A 19 -1.84 6.14 7.32
N VAL A 20 -2.91 6.07 8.13
CA VAL A 20 -2.85 5.50 9.48
C VAL A 20 -2.75 3.98 9.43
N ILE A 21 -3.63 3.32 8.67
CA ILE A 21 -3.70 1.85 8.66
C ILE A 21 -2.46 1.27 7.99
N TRP A 22 -2.07 1.73 6.79
CA TRP A 22 -0.90 1.17 6.13
C TRP A 22 0.42 1.56 6.77
N GLY A 23 0.50 2.73 7.42
CA GLY A 23 1.65 3.05 8.27
C GLY A 23 1.86 2.02 9.39
N SER A 24 0.79 1.64 10.09
CA SER A 24 0.85 0.60 11.13
C SER A 24 0.94 -0.84 10.60
N THR A 25 0.56 -1.07 9.35
CA THR A 25 0.54 -2.41 8.74
C THR A 25 1.92 -3.06 8.71
N TYR A 26 3.01 -2.31 8.50
CA TYR A 26 4.38 -2.87 8.53
C TYR A 26 4.73 -3.43 9.91
N LEU A 27 4.38 -2.72 10.98
CA LEU A 27 4.59 -3.22 12.34
C LEU A 27 3.80 -4.52 12.57
N VAL A 28 2.54 -4.56 12.13
CA VAL A 28 1.70 -5.75 12.33
C VAL A 28 2.12 -6.91 11.42
N ILE A 29 2.63 -6.65 10.21
CA ILE A 29 3.26 -7.68 9.38
C ILE A 29 4.46 -8.27 10.12
N ARG A 30 5.34 -7.41 10.65
CA ARG A 30 6.52 -7.85 11.42
C ARG A 30 6.14 -8.76 12.59
N ILE A 31 5.10 -8.42 13.36
CA ILE A 31 4.56 -9.28 14.43
C ILE A 31 4.00 -10.59 13.84
N GLY A 32 3.23 -10.51 12.76
CA GLY A 32 2.61 -11.68 12.15
C GLY A 32 3.62 -12.70 11.64
N VAL A 33 4.71 -12.24 11.02
CA VAL A 33 5.75 -13.13 10.46
C VAL A 33 6.64 -13.77 11.52
N GLU A 34 6.51 -13.41 12.80
CA GLU A 34 7.13 -14.14 13.91
C GLU A 34 6.40 -15.46 14.22
N TYR A 35 5.13 -15.57 13.83
CA TYR A 35 4.29 -16.74 14.13
C TYR A 35 3.77 -17.47 12.89
N TRP A 36 3.82 -16.83 11.73
CA TRP A 36 3.31 -17.37 10.48
C TRP A 36 4.38 -17.35 9.39
N PRO A 37 4.54 -18.44 8.61
CA PRO A 37 5.23 -18.39 7.33
C PRO A 37 4.70 -17.25 6.44
N PRO A 38 5.57 -16.51 5.76
CA PRO A 38 5.21 -15.22 5.17
C PRO A 38 4.21 -15.34 4.02
N LEU A 39 4.34 -16.35 3.14
CA LEU A 39 3.40 -16.53 2.04
C LEU A 39 2.06 -17.05 2.55
N MET A 40 2.09 -17.92 3.56
CA MET A 40 0.88 -18.42 4.22
C MET A 40 0.11 -17.29 4.93
N LEU A 41 0.81 -16.42 5.68
CA LEU A 41 0.21 -15.26 6.35
C LEU A 41 -0.53 -14.38 5.35
N GLY A 42 0.15 -13.97 4.27
CA GLY A 42 -0.45 -13.16 3.21
C GLY A 42 -1.59 -13.90 2.50
N GLY A 43 -1.41 -15.20 2.23
CA GLY A 43 -2.38 -16.06 1.59
C GLY A 43 -3.69 -16.16 2.34
N ILE A 44 -3.64 -16.55 3.63
CA ILE A 44 -4.81 -16.65 4.50
C ILE A 44 -5.46 -15.28 4.67
N ARG A 45 -4.65 -14.24 4.94
CA ARG A 45 -5.12 -12.85 5.09
C ARG A 45 -5.97 -12.41 3.89
N PHE A 46 -5.44 -12.50 2.68
CA PHE A 46 -6.12 -12.00 1.49
C PHE A 46 -7.25 -12.92 1.05
N LEU A 47 -7.09 -14.23 1.18
CA LEU A 47 -8.17 -15.15 0.85
C LEU A 47 -9.37 -14.96 1.78
N ALA A 48 -9.14 -14.83 3.10
CA ALA A 48 -10.20 -14.58 4.08
C ALA A 48 -10.88 -13.22 3.83
N ALA A 49 -10.10 -12.14 3.69
CA ALA A 49 -10.63 -10.81 3.41
C ALA A 49 -11.43 -10.77 2.10
N GLY A 50 -10.88 -11.35 1.03
CA GLY A 50 -11.52 -11.44 -0.28
C GLY A 50 -12.79 -12.28 -0.25
N ALA A 51 -12.79 -13.43 0.43
CA ALA A 51 -13.95 -14.31 0.55
C ALA A 51 -15.08 -13.66 1.35
N LEU A 52 -14.77 -13.02 2.48
CA LEU A 52 -15.75 -12.28 3.28
C LEU A 52 -16.39 -11.15 2.48
N MET A 53 -15.57 -10.34 1.81
CA MET A 53 -16.07 -9.26 0.95
C MET A 53 -16.90 -9.78 -0.22
N TYR A 54 -16.40 -10.79 -0.94
CA TYR A 54 -17.08 -11.38 -2.08
C TYR A 54 -18.42 -11.98 -1.67
N GLY A 55 -18.44 -12.80 -0.62
CA GLY A 55 -19.65 -13.41 -0.07
C GLY A 55 -20.68 -12.37 0.35
N TYR A 56 -20.26 -11.34 1.11
CA TYR A 56 -21.14 -10.25 1.51
C TYR A 56 -21.72 -9.51 0.29
N LEU A 57 -20.90 -9.14 -0.70
CA LEU A 57 -21.36 -8.43 -1.89
C LEU A 57 -22.33 -9.27 -2.73
N ARG A 58 -22.03 -10.56 -2.90
CA ARG A 58 -22.93 -11.49 -3.60
C ARG A 58 -24.26 -11.67 -2.87
N TRP A 59 -24.23 -11.77 -1.54
CA TRP A 59 -25.43 -11.82 -0.72
C TRP A 59 -26.28 -10.55 -0.85
N ARG A 60 -25.64 -9.38 -0.98
CA ARG A 60 -26.31 -8.09 -1.22
C ARG A 60 -26.79 -7.90 -2.67
N GLY A 61 -26.65 -8.91 -3.53
CA GLY A 61 -27.12 -8.89 -4.92
C GLY A 61 -26.16 -8.22 -5.91
N ALA A 62 -24.90 -7.96 -5.53
CA ALA A 62 -23.91 -7.49 -6.48
C ALA A 62 -23.61 -8.57 -7.53
N PRO A 63 -23.47 -8.20 -8.82
CA PRO A 63 -23.19 -9.16 -9.87
C PRO A 63 -21.81 -9.80 -9.65
N ALA A 64 -21.70 -11.09 -9.98
CA ALA A 64 -20.41 -11.76 -10.01
C ALA A 64 -19.51 -11.14 -11.10
N PRO A 65 -18.19 -11.05 -10.89
CA PRO A 65 -17.27 -10.63 -11.94
C PRO A 65 -17.37 -11.55 -13.16
N THR A 66 -17.32 -10.95 -14.35
CA THR A 66 -17.16 -11.70 -15.59
C THR A 66 -15.77 -12.33 -15.66
N TRP A 67 -15.57 -13.30 -16.55
CA TRP A 67 -14.25 -13.92 -16.76
C TRP A 67 -13.16 -12.89 -17.13
N VAL A 68 -13.51 -11.89 -17.94
CA VAL A 68 -12.61 -10.80 -18.31
C VAL A 68 -12.23 -9.95 -17.09
N GLN A 69 -13.21 -9.67 -16.23
CA GLN A 69 -12.99 -8.95 -14.97
C GLN A 69 -12.15 -9.75 -13.98
N TRP A 70 -12.35 -11.07 -13.88
CA TRP A 70 -11.50 -11.95 -13.07
C TRP A 70 -10.05 -11.95 -13.57
N LYS A 71 -9.82 -12.03 -14.88
CA LYS A 71 -8.47 -11.92 -15.45
C LYS A 71 -7.82 -10.57 -15.16
N ALA A 72 -8.58 -9.48 -15.28
CA ALA A 72 -8.11 -8.13 -14.98
C ALA A 72 -7.76 -7.98 -13.49
N ALA A 73 -8.69 -8.34 -12.60
CA ALA A 73 -8.50 -8.33 -11.15
C ALA A 73 -7.35 -9.25 -10.74
N GLY A 74 -7.16 -10.39 -11.39
CA GLY A 74 -6.05 -11.30 -11.12
C GLY A 74 -4.70 -10.69 -11.41
N LYS A 75 -4.55 -10.00 -12.54
CA LYS A 75 -3.31 -9.27 -12.88
C LYS A 75 -2.99 -8.21 -11.83
N ILE A 76 -4.00 -7.43 -11.41
CA ILE A 76 -3.82 -6.37 -10.41
C ILE A 76 -3.56 -6.94 -9.01
N GLY A 77 -4.31 -7.96 -8.59
CA GLY A 77 -4.10 -8.65 -7.32
C GLY A 77 -2.71 -9.28 -7.22
N ILE A 78 -2.23 -9.93 -8.29
CA ILE A 78 -0.87 -10.49 -8.32
C ILE A 78 0.17 -9.37 -8.19
N LEU A 79 0.04 -8.27 -8.95
CA LEU A 79 1.03 -7.18 -8.90
C LEU A 79 1.06 -6.46 -7.55
N LEU A 80 -0.11 -6.07 -7.03
CA LEU A 80 -0.21 -5.27 -5.81
C LEU A 80 -0.09 -6.15 -4.56
N LEU A 81 -0.90 -7.19 -4.44
CA LEU A 81 -1.04 -7.93 -3.19
C LEU A 81 -0.05 -9.09 -3.08
N THR A 82 0.17 -9.86 -4.16
CA THR A 82 1.15 -10.95 -4.14
C THR A 82 2.59 -10.44 -4.24
N PHE A 83 2.92 -9.67 -5.29
CA PHE A 83 4.29 -9.20 -5.51
C PHE A 83 4.61 -7.93 -4.73
N GLY A 84 3.67 -7.00 -4.59
CA GLY A 84 3.87 -5.82 -3.73
C GLY A 84 3.87 -6.20 -2.25
N ASN A 85 2.69 -6.48 -1.69
CA ASN A 85 2.58 -6.74 -0.26
C ASN A 85 3.22 -8.06 0.18
N GLY A 86 3.13 -9.13 -0.61
CA GLY A 86 3.76 -10.40 -0.30
C GLY A 86 5.30 -10.31 -0.26
N ALA A 87 5.94 -9.59 -1.19
CA ALA A 87 7.39 -9.41 -1.14
C ALA A 87 7.85 -8.56 0.07
N VAL A 88 7.05 -7.57 0.50
CA VAL A 88 7.28 -6.86 1.78
C VAL A 88 7.22 -7.84 2.95
N THR A 89 6.19 -8.68 2.99
CA THR A 89 6.00 -9.69 4.04
C THR A 89 7.18 -10.66 4.11
N VAL A 90 7.66 -11.14 2.96
CA VAL A 90 8.85 -11.99 2.88
C VAL A 90 10.11 -11.23 3.33
N ALA A 91 10.30 -9.98 2.90
CA ALA A 91 11.45 -9.19 3.31
C ALA A 91 11.51 -9.00 4.83
N GLU A 92 10.37 -8.66 5.46
CA GLU A 92 10.29 -8.53 6.92
C GLU A 92 10.53 -9.85 7.65
N HIS A 93 10.05 -10.98 7.10
CA HIS A 93 10.36 -12.32 7.63
C HIS A 93 11.85 -12.64 7.53
N THR A 94 12.57 -12.17 6.50
CA THR A 94 14.04 -12.34 6.38
C THR A 94 14.85 -11.43 7.30
N GLY A 95 14.20 -10.71 8.23
CA GLY A 95 14.86 -9.88 9.23
C GLY A 95 14.96 -8.40 8.86
N VAL A 96 14.34 -7.95 7.76
CA VAL A 96 14.26 -6.52 7.46
C VAL A 96 13.31 -5.86 8.48
N ALA A 97 13.79 -4.80 9.13
CA ALA A 97 12.96 -4.04 10.05
C ALA A 97 11.78 -3.35 9.33
N SER A 98 10.62 -3.28 9.98
CA SER A 98 9.40 -2.67 9.45
C SER A 98 9.60 -1.19 9.03
N GLY A 99 10.41 -0.45 9.78
CA GLY A 99 10.81 0.92 9.41
C GLY A 99 11.60 0.97 8.11
N VAL A 100 12.55 0.06 7.90
CA VAL A 100 13.32 -0.05 6.65
C VAL A 100 12.41 -0.45 5.48
N ALA A 101 11.47 -1.36 5.70
CA ALA A 101 10.47 -1.72 4.71
C ALA A 101 9.59 -0.52 4.32
N ALA A 102 9.13 0.27 5.29
CA ALA A 102 8.37 1.49 5.02
C ALA A 102 9.17 2.52 4.23
N LEU A 103 10.46 2.72 4.55
CA LEU A 103 11.35 3.63 3.82
C LEU A 103 11.57 3.18 2.37
N ALA A 104 11.79 1.88 2.15
CA ALA A 104 11.95 1.36 0.80
C ALA A 104 10.66 1.49 -0.04
N VAL A 105 9.50 1.23 0.56
CA VAL A 105 8.20 1.42 -0.11
C VAL A 105 7.91 2.89 -0.41
N ALA A 106 8.53 3.83 0.29
CA ALA A 106 8.42 5.25 -0.02
C ALA A 106 9.02 5.64 -1.39
N THR A 107 9.64 4.70 -2.12
CA THR A 107 9.99 4.83 -3.55
C THR A 107 8.81 4.60 -4.51
N VAL A 108 7.66 4.07 -4.04
CA VAL A 108 6.47 3.81 -4.87
C VAL A 108 6.02 5.02 -5.68
N PRO A 109 5.94 6.26 -5.14
CA PRO A 109 5.51 7.41 -5.92
C PRO A 109 6.47 7.75 -7.07
N LEU A 110 7.78 7.56 -6.89
CA LEU A 110 8.76 7.68 -7.97
C LEU A 110 8.47 6.69 -9.10
N PHE A 111 8.36 5.39 -8.76
CA PHE A 111 8.00 4.37 -9.75
C PHE A 111 6.64 4.65 -10.39
N THR A 112 5.69 5.20 -9.64
CA THR A 112 4.35 5.55 -10.14
C THR A 112 4.43 6.63 -11.23
N LEU A 113 5.24 7.67 -11.02
CA LEU A 113 5.49 8.70 -12.04
C LEU A 113 6.14 8.09 -13.29
N LEU A 114 7.15 7.24 -13.10
CA LEU A 114 7.85 6.58 -14.21
C LEU A 114 6.93 5.67 -15.02
N CYS A 115 6.14 4.81 -14.35
CA CYS A 115 5.16 3.95 -14.99
C CYS A 115 4.06 4.73 -15.71
N GLY A 116 3.74 5.94 -15.25
CA GLY A 116 2.80 6.84 -15.92
C GLY A 116 3.18 7.13 -17.37
N PHE A 117 4.47 7.11 -17.73
CA PHE A 117 4.92 7.35 -19.10
C PHE A 117 4.46 6.28 -20.09
N PHE A 118 4.27 5.03 -19.66
CA PHE A 118 3.77 3.96 -20.53
C PHE A 118 2.37 4.25 -21.10
N TRP A 119 1.58 5.07 -20.40
CA TRP A 119 0.25 5.49 -20.82
C TRP A 119 0.16 7.00 -21.13
N GLY A 120 1.30 7.64 -21.41
CA GLY A 120 1.36 9.03 -21.83
C GLY A 120 1.00 10.05 -20.74
N ALA A 121 1.10 9.69 -19.47
CA ALA A 121 0.81 10.61 -18.37
C ALA A 121 1.78 11.81 -18.40
N ARG A 122 1.23 13.02 -18.38
CA ARG A 122 1.99 14.26 -18.25
C ARG A 122 2.14 14.62 -16.77
N ASN A 123 3.21 14.11 -16.17
CA ASN A 123 3.60 14.44 -14.81
C ASN A 123 3.94 15.94 -14.72
N THR A 124 3.47 16.59 -13.67
CA THR A 124 3.68 18.02 -13.41
C THR A 124 5.03 18.24 -12.72
N ARG A 125 5.58 19.45 -12.85
CA ARG A 125 6.79 19.86 -12.09
C ARG A 125 6.58 19.75 -10.58
N LEU A 126 5.34 19.94 -10.10
CA LEU A 126 4.99 19.79 -8.69
C LEU A 126 5.03 18.33 -8.22
N GLU A 127 4.59 17.38 -9.03
CA GLU A 127 4.72 15.95 -8.69
C GLU A 127 6.18 15.52 -8.59
N TRP A 128 7.02 15.95 -9.53
CA TRP A 128 8.46 15.69 -9.47
C TRP A 128 9.11 16.34 -8.25
N ALA A 129 8.80 17.61 -7.98
CA ALA A 129 9.29 18.30 -6.79
C ALA A 129 8.86 17.59 -5.49
N GLY A 130 7.60 17.14 -5.42
CA GLY A 130 7.08 16.36 -4.29
C GLY A 130 7.84 15.04 -4.12
N VAL A 131 8.12 14.32 -5.20
CA VAL A 131 8.91 13.06 -5.14
C VAL A 131 10.33 13.30 -4.65
N VAL A 132 11.02 14.31 -5.19
CA VAL A 132 12.38 14.67 -4.76
C VAL A 132 12.38 15.08 -3.29
N LEU A 133 11.44 15.93 -2.87
CA LEU A 133 11.34 16.36 -1.48
C LEU A 133 11.03 15.19 -0.54
N GLY A 134 10.17 14.26 -0.96
CA GLY A 134 9.87 13.04 -0.22
C GLY A 134 11.11 12.16 -0.02
N ILE A 135 11.91 11.97 -1.08
CA ILE A 135 13.19 11.25 -1.01
C ILE A 135 14.17 11.93 -0.06
N ILE A 136 14.25 13.26 -0.07
CA ILE A 136 15.08 14.03 0.88
C ILE A 136 14.61 13.80 2.31
N GLY A 137 13.30 13.89 2.58
CA GLY A 137 12.73 13.66 3.91
C GLY A 137 12.99 12.24 4.43
N ILE A 138 12.87 11.23 3.58
CA ILE A 138 13.23 9.82 3.89
C ILE A 138 14.73 9.71 4.22
N ALA A 139 15.60 10.32 3.40
CA ALA A 139 17.04 10.27 3.61
C ALA A 139 17.43 10.91 4.95
N MET A 140 16.81 12.04 5.31
CA MET A 140 16.99 12.67 6.63
C MET A 140 16.55 11.76 7.77
N LEU A 141 15.41 11.09 7.64
CA LEU A 141 14.90 10.16 8.66
C LEU A 141 15.83 8.94 8.88
N ASN A 142 16.57 8.54 7.84
CA ASN A 142 17.41 7.35 7.83
C ASN A 142 18.85 7.59 8.31
N MET A 143 19.26 8.85 8.55
CA MET A 143 20.64 9.19 8.98
C MET A 143 21.04 8.61 10.34
N GLY A 144 20.09 8.12 11.14
CA GLY A 144 20.35 7.46 12.44
C GLY A 144 20.33 5.92 12.42
N SER A 145 19.93 5.27 11.33
CA SER A 145 19.76 3.81 11.30
C SER A 145 20.95 3.09 10.65
N ASN A 146 21.56 2.16 11.37
CA ASN A 146 22.45 1.15 10.79
C ASN A 146 21.64 0.29 9.81
N LEU A 147 21.70 0.63 8.52
CA LEU A 147 21.16 -0.20 7.44
C LEU A 147 21.95 -1.51 7.36
N GLN A 148 21.69 -2.46 8.26
CA GLN A 148 22.03 -3.86 8.07
C GLN A 148 21.02 -4.46 7.07
N SER A 149 21.06 -4.00 5.82
CA SER A 149 20.19 -4.54 4.79
C SER A 149 20.76 -5.85 4.25
N SER A 150 20.05 -6.96 4.46
CA SER A 150 20.20 -8.14 3.61
C SER A 150 19.98 -7.71 2.14
N PRO A 151 20.95 -7.94 1.22
CA PRO A 151 20.81 -7.54 -0.19
C PRO A 151 19.54 -8.11 -0.84
N LEU A 152 19.14 -9.31 -0.43
CA LEU A 152 17.91 -9.95 -0.87
C LEU A 152 16.67 -9.18 -0.38
N GLY A 153 16.64 -8.77 0.89
CA GLY A 153 15.55 -7.99 1.46
C GLY A 153 15.38 -6.64 0.76
N ALA A 154 16.49 -5.94 0.49
CA ALA A 154 16.47 -4.70 -0.28
C ALA A 154 15.94 -4.91 -1.71
N ALA A 155 16.40 -5.95 -2.41
CA ALA A 155 15.92 -6.28 -3.75
C ALA A 155 14.41 -6.60 -3.77
N LEU A 156 13.92 -7.35 -2.77
CA LEU A 156 12.50 -7.66 -2.61
C LEU A 156 11.65 -6.40 -2.39
N LEU A 157 12.13 -5.46 -1.59
CA LEU A 157 11.40 -4.21 -1.32
C LEU A 157 11.36 -3.27 -2.53
N ILE A 158 12.45 -3.18 -3.29
CA ILE A 158 12.46 -2.42 -4.56
C ILE A 158 11.52 -3.07 -5.58
N PHE A 159 11.56 -4.40 -5.69
CA PHE A 159 10.63 -5.15 -6.53
C PHE A 159 9.18 -4.93 -6.10
N ALA A 160 8.91 -4.97 -4.79
CA ALA A 160 7.59 -4.70 -4.23
C ALA A 160 7.08 -3.32 -4.64
N ALA A 161 7.92 -2.29 -4.47
CA ALA A 161 7.57 -0.91 -4.79
C ALA A 161 7.28 -0.72 -6.29
N ALA A 162 8.14 -1.28 -7.15
CA ALA A 162 7.97 -1.22 -8.60
C ALA A 162 6.70 -1.97 -9.06
N SER A 163 6.47 -3.19 -8.56
CA SER A 163 5.28 -4.00 -8.88
C SER A 163 4.00 -3.30 -8.45
N TRP A 164 3.98 -2.75 -7.23
CA TRP A 164 2.86 -1.99 -6.70
C TRP A 164 2.56 -0.76 -7.55
N ALA A 165 3.58 0.06 -7.85
CA ALA A 165 3.43 1.25 -8.67
C ALA A 165 2.92 0.93 -10.08
N PHE A 166 3.51 -0.08 -10.74
CA PHE A 166 3.12 -0.50 -12.08
C PHE A 166 1.66 -0.97 -12.12
N GLY A 167 1.28 -1.89 -11.22
CA GLY A 167 -0.09 -2.38 -11.17
C GLY A 167 -1.09 -1.26 -10.82
N SER A 168 -0.70 -0.28 -10.01
CA SER A 168 -1.55 0.85 -9.64
C SER A 168 -1.85 1.75 -10.85
N VAL A 169 -0.85 2.03 -11.68
CA VAL A 169 -1.05 2.75 -12.94
C VAL A 169 -1.86 1.91 -13.93
N TRP A 170 -1.50 0.64 -14.10
CA TRP A 170 -2.14 -0.25 -15.06
C TRP A 170 -3.61 -0.54 -14.74
N SER A 171 -4.00 -0.55 -13.45
CA SER A 171 -5.36 -0.79 -12.98
C SER A 171 -6.40 0.12 -13.63
N LYS A 172 -6.01 1.36 -13.99
CA LYS A 172 -6.88 2.35 -14.65
C LYS A 172 -7.25 1.98 -16.09
N HIS A 173 -6.49 1.07 -16.69
CA HIS A 173 -6.63 0.67 -18.09
C HIS A 173 -7.20 -0.74 -18.25
N LEU A 174 -7.59 -1.38 -17.14
CA LEU A 174 -8.14 -2.72 -17.15
C LEU A 174 -9.65 -2.71 -16.82
N PRO A 175 -10.44 -3.61 -17.41
CA PRO A 175 -11.87 -3.73 -17.13
C PRO A 175 -12.09 -4.43 -15.79
N LEU A 176 -11.84 -3.72 -14.68
CA LEU A 176 -12.04 -4.24 -13.33
C LEU A 176 -13.54 -4.31 -12.96
N PRO A 177 -13.94 -5.16 -12.00
CA PRO A 177 -15.28 -5.12 -11.43
C PRO A 177 -15.63 -3.73 -10.86
N GLN A 178 -16.93 -3.45 -10.76
CA GLN A 178 -17.39 -2.19 -10.18
C GLN A 178 -17.27 -2.19 -8.65
N GLY A 179 -17.04 -0.99 -8.09
CA GLY A 179 -16.98 -0.79 -6.63
C GLY A 179 -15.99 -1.71 -5.91
N ALA A 180 -16.38 -2.15 -4.72
CA ALA A 180 -15.62 -3.01 -3.82
C ALA A 180 -15.42 -4.45 -4.34
N MET A 181 -16.16 -4.86 -5.38
CA MET A 181 -16.02 -6.19 -5.98
C MET A 181 -14.65 -6.35 -6.67
N ALA A 182 -14.03 -5.25 -7.13
CA ALA A 182 -12.68 -5.29 -7.69
C ALA A 182 -11.67 -5.74 -6.63
N SER A 183 -11.68 -5.07 -5.47
CA SER A 183 -10.81 -5.40 -4.35
C SER A 183 -11.04 -6.81 -3.84
N ALA A 184 -12.29 -7.27 -3.76
CA ALA A 184 -12.60 -8.65 -3.36
C ALA A 184 -12.00 -9.68 -4.32
N ALA A 185 -12.14 -9.46 -5.63
CA ALA A 185 -11.60 -10.34 -6.66
C ALA A 185 -10.06 -10.34 -6.70
N GLU A 186 -9.44 -9.16 -6.55
CA GLU A 186 -7.98 -8.99 -6.47
C GLU A 186 -7.41 -9.75 -5.25
N MET A 187 -8.04 -9.62 -4.08
CA MET A 187 -7.63 -10.32 -2.86
C MET A 187 -7.80 -11.84 -2.95
N LEU A 188 -8.91 -12.32 -3.54
CA LEU A 188 -9.14 -13.75 -3.70
C LEU A 188 -8.05 -14.40 -4.56
N ILE A 189 -7.73 -13.80 -5.72
CA ILE A 189 -6.69 -14.34 -6.60
C ILE A 189 -5.32 -14.21 -5.93
N ALA A 190 -5.00 -13.05 -5.34
CA ALA A 190 -3.72 -12.86 -4.68
C ALA A 190 -3.50 -13.84 -3.51
N GLY A 191 -4.54 -14.05 -2.69
CA GLY A 191 -4.54 -14.99 -1.58
C GLY A 191 -4.33 -16.42 -2.07
N ALA A 192 -5.04 -16.83 -3.12
CA ALA A 192 -4.85 -18.14 -3.73
C ALA A 192 -3.43 -18.33 -4.28
N VAL A 193 -2.89 -17.34 -4.98
CA VAL A 193 -1.52 -17.40 -5.54
C VAL A 193 -0.47 -17.48 -4.42
N LEU A 194 -0.64 -16.71 -3.34
CA LEU A 194 0.26 -16.77 -2.18
C LEU A 194 0.18 -18.12 -1.46
N LEU A 195 -1.01 -18.70 -1.29
CA LEU A 195 -1.17 -20.05 -0.70
C LEU A 195 -0.58 -21.15 -1.59
N VAL A 196 -0.72 -21.04 -2.92
CA VAL A 196 -0.04 -21.94 -3.86
C VAL A 196 1.49 -21.78 -3.71
N GLY A 197 1.99 -20.55 -3.65
CA GLY A 197 3.41 -20.28 -3.41
C GLY A 197 3.91 -20.85 -2.07
N SER A 198 3.11 -20.71 -1.03
CA SER A 198 3.34 -21.27 0.31
C SER A 198 3.46 -22.80 0.26
N ALA A 199 2.51 -23.48 -0.37
CA ALA A 199 2.54 -24.93 -0.55
C ALA A 199 3.73 -25.40 -1.40
N LEU A 200 4.06 -24.69 -2.49
CA LEU A 200 5.22 -25.00 -3.34
C LEU A 200 6.56 -24.80 -2.62
N LYS A 201 6.62 -23.85 -1.67
CA LYS A 201 7.77 -23.64 -0.80
C LYS A 201 7.84 -24.63 0.37
N GLY A 202 6.78 -25.40 0.60
CA GLY A 202 6.67 -26.29 1.74
C GLY A 202 6.51 -25.54 3.07
N GLU A 203 5.97 -24.32 3.05
CA GLU A 203 5.65 -23.61 4.28
C GLU A 203 4.58 -24.37 5.08
N HIS A 204 4.83 -24.54 6.37
CA HIS A 204 3.90 -25.14 7.33
C HIS A 204 3.98 -24.41 8.66
N LEU A 205 2.97 -24.61 9.50
CA LEU A 205 3.03 -24.20 10.90
C LEU A 205 3.76 -25.28 11.70
N ASP A 206 4.88 -24.93 12.30
CA ASP A 206 5.57 -25.81 13.26
C ASP A 206 4.77 -25.95 14.56
N ALA A 207 4.06 -24.89 14.94
CA ALA A 207 3.17 -24.84 16.08
C ALA A 207 1.97 -23.94 15.79
N MET A 208 0.88 -24.11 16.54
CA MET A 208 -0.27 -23.22 16.44
C MET A 208 0.13 -21.81 16.88
N PRO A 209 -0.14 -20.77 16.05
CA PRO A 209 0.14 -19.39 16.44
C PRO A 209 -0.57 -19.02 17.74
N PRO A 210 0.09 -18.28 18.64
CA PRO A 210 -0.56 -17.78 19.85
C PRO A 210 -1.54 -16.65 19.50
N VAL A 211 -2.22 -16.10 20.51
CA VAL A 211 -3.26 -15.07 20.33
C VAL A 211 -2.73 -13.87 19.53
N GLU A 212 -1.48 -13.46 19.77
CA GLU A 212 -0.81 -12.35 19.09
C GLU A 212 -0.72 -12.59 17.58
N GLY A 213 -0.37 -13.80 17.15
CA GLY A 213 -0.31 -14.18 15.74
C GLY A 213 -1.67 -14.15 15.06
N TRP A 214 -2.74 -14.56 15.76
CA TRP A 214 -4.10 -14.48 15.26
C TRP A 214 -4.64 -13.05 15.23
N LEU A 215 -4.33 -12.23 16.24
CA LEU A 215 -4.69 -10.81 16.28
C LEU A 215 -3.99 -10.04 15.15
N ALA A 216 -2.72 -10.33 14.87
CA ALA A 216 -2.01 -9.77 13.74
C ALA A 216 -2.70 -10.12 12.42
N LEU A 217 -3.01 -11.41 12.19
CA LEU A 217 -3.74 -11.85 11.00
C LEU A 217 -5.11 -11.16 10.87
N ALA A 218 -5.89 -11.08 11.96
CA ALA A 218 -7.20 -10.44 11.98
C ALA A 218 -7.11 -8.94 11.67
N TYR A 219 -6.14 -8.23 12.29
CA TYR A 219 -5.89 -6.82 12.03
C TYR A 219 -5.52 -6.59 10.56
N LEU A 220 -4.59 -7.39 10.03
CA LEU A 220 -4.14 -7.29 8.65
C LEU A 220 -5.25 -7.60 7.65
N ALA A 221 -6.13 -8.56 7.95
CA ALA A 221 -7.27 -8.91 7.11
C ALA A 221 -8.34 -7.80 7.11
N VAL A 222 -8.71 -7.28 8.28
CA VAL A 222 -9.79 -6.29 8.40
C VAL A 222 -9.31 -4.89 8.03
N PHE A 223 -8.32 -4.37 8.74
CA PHE A 223 -7.87 -2.99 8.55
C PHE A 223 -6.98 -2.90 7.31
N GLY A 224 -5.90 -3.68 7.28
CA GLY A 224 -4.90 -3.61 6.21
C GLY A 224 -5.44 -4.00 4.83
N SER A 225 -6.33 -4.99 4.77
CA SER A 225 -6.93 -5.47 3.52
C SER A 225 -8.32 -4.86 3.29
N ILE A 226 -9.36 -5.26 4.03
CA ILE A 226 -10.73 -4.86 3.69
C ILE A 226 -10.88 -3.34 3.67
N ILE A 227 -10.46 -2.62 4.71
CA ILE A 227 -10.67 -1.17 4.80
C ILE A 227 -9.69 -0.42 3.90
N ALA A 228 -8.39 -0.58 4.15
CA ALA A 228 -7.38 0.24 3.51
C ALA A 228 -7.22 -0.05 2.01
N PHE A 229 -7.28 -1.31 1.58
CA PHE A 229 -7.17 -1.61 0.14
C PHE A 229 -8.40 -1.15 -0.66
N ASN A 230 -9.60 -1.17 -0.08
CA ASN A 230 -10.76 -0.57 -0.75
C ASN A 230 -10.64 0.96 -0.82
N ALA A 231 -10.16 1.60 0.25
CA ALA A 231 -9.85 3.03 0.23
C ALA A 231 -8.82 3.36 -0.86
N TYR A 232 -7.79 2.52 -1.03
CA TYR A 232 -6.80 2.65 -2.09
C TYR A 232 -7.40 2.54 -3.49
N MET A 233 -8.18 1.49 -3.74
CA MET A 233 -8.83 1.29 -5.04
C MET A 233 -9.83 2.40 -5.35
N TYR A 234 -10.50 2.94 -4.31
CA TYR A 234 -11.30 4.14 -4.43
C TYR A 234 -10.45 5.35 -4.84
N LEU A 235 -9.33 5.62 -4.16
CA LEU A 235 -8.43 6.73 -4.52
C LEU A 235 -7.88 6.59 -5.93
N LEU A 236 -7.43 5.41 -6.35
CA LEU A 236 -6.95 5.20 -7.72
C LEU A 236 -8.00 5.58 -8.77
N LYS A 237 -9.29 5.34 -8.50
CA LYS A 237 -10.37 5.74 -9.41
C LYS A 237 -10.67 7.24 -9.41
N HIS A 238 -10.37 7.96 -8.32
CA HIS A 238 -10.82 9.34 -8.12
C HIS A 238 -9.71 10.39 -8.13
N VAL A 239 -8.45 10.00 -7.96
CA VAL A 239 -7.31 10.92 -7.95
C VAL A 239 -6.19 10.46 -8.89
N ARG A 240 -5.20 11.33 -9.09
CA ARG A 240 -3.98 11.01 -9.87
C ARG A 240 -3.21 9.88 -9.17
N PRO A 241 -2.61 8.92 -9.92
CA PRO A 241 -1.86 7.81 -9.32
C PRO A 241 -0.81 8.27 -8.30
N ALA A 242 -0.05 9.31 -8.62
CA ALA A 242 0.99 9.87 -7.75
C ALA A 242 0.45 10.39 -6.41
N ALA A 243 -0.75 10.96 -6.42
CA ALA A 243 -1.40 11.39 -5.19
C ALA A 243 -1.95 10.19 -4.40
N ALA A 244 -2.57 9.21 -5.08
CA ALA A 244 -3.03 7.97 -4.44
C ALA A 244 -1.89 7.19 -3.76
N THR A 245 -0.66 7.24 -4.30
CA THR A 245 0.51 6.57 -3.73
C THR A 245 1.29 7.39 -2.71
N SER A 246 0.91 8.65 -2.46
CA SER A 246 1.57 9.53 -1.49
C SER A 246 1.59 9.01 -0.06
N TYR A 247 0.70 8.07 0.30
CA TYR A 247 0.71 7.39 1.59
C TYR A 247 2.08 6.78 1.90
N ALA A 248 2.80 6.34 0.87
CA ALA A 248 4.08 5.68 1.02
C ALA A 248 5.12 6.61 1.67
N TYR A 249 5.01 7.93 1.48
CA TYR A 249 5.84 8.91 2.18
C TYR A 249 5.45 9.06 3.66
N VAL A 250 4.17 8.89 3.99
CA VAL A 250 3.66 9.04 5.35
C VAL A 250 3.97 7.81 6.21
N ASN A 251 4.06 6.62 5.61
CA ASN A 251 4.29 5.38 6.34
C ASN A 251 5.52 5.40 7.27
N PRO A 252 6.72 5.86 6.85
CA PRO A 252 7.86 6.01 7.75
C PRO A 252 7.59 6.90 8.97
N ALA A 253 6.86 8.01 8.79
CA ALA A 253 6.51 8.89 9.90
C ALA A 253 5.56 8.20 10.89
N VAL A 254 4.59 7.42 10.39
CA VAL A 254 3.71 6.62 11.25
C VAL A 254 4.50 5.54 11.99
N ALA A 255 5.48 4.90 11.35
CA ALA A 255 6.35 3.93 12.01
C ALA A 255 7.11 4.55 13.19
N VAL A 256 7.68 5.76 13.01
CA VAL A 256 8.32 6.52 14.10
C VAL A 256 7.32 6.84 15.21
N LEU A 257 6.12 7.33 14.88
CA LEU A 257 5.09 7.64 15.88
C LEU A 257 4.67 6.40 16.68
N LEU A 258 4.60 5.24 16.05
CA LEU A 258 4.32 3.98 16.74
C LEU A 258 5.48 3.57 17.66
N GLY A 259 6.74 3.79 17.25
CA GLY A 259 7.92 3.62 18.10
C GLY A 259 7.87 4.47 19.37
N ILE A 260 7.49 5.75 19.24
CA ILE A 260 7.29 6.64 20.39
C ILE A 260 6.23 6.08 21.36
N VAL A 261 5.07 5.71 20.83
CA VAL A 261 3.90 5.35 21.65
C VAL A 261 4.05 3.98 22.30
N PHE A 262 4.56 2.98 21.58
CA PHE A 262 4.58 1.60 22.03
C PHE A 262 5.94 1.15 22.59
N VAL A 263 7.04 1.76 22.14
CA VAL A 263 8.41 1.42 22.56
C VAL A 263 8.98 2.48 23.51
N GLY A 264 8.39 3.67 23.57
CA GLY A 264 8.87 4.78 24.40
C GLY A 264 10.08 5.50 23.82
N GLU A 265 10.27 5.43 22.49
CA GLU A 265 11.36 6.11 21.80
C GLU A 265 11.23 7.64 21.90
N THR A 266 12.35 8.32 22.11
CA THR A 266 12.41 9.79 22.07
C THR A 266 12.90 10.26 20.72
N ILE A 267 12.14 11.14 20.06
CA ILE A 267 12.56 11.77 18.80
C ILE A 267 13.40 13.02 19.07
N GLY A 268 14.48 13.17 18.31
CA GLY A 268 15.26 14.38 18.25
C GLY A 268 14.64 15.43 17.31
N MET A 269 15.31 16.58 17.22
CA MET A 269 14.91 17.66 16.32
C MET A 269 15.06 17.24 14.84
N GLU A 270 16.00 16.35 14.53
CA GLU A 270 16.27 15.88 13.16
C GLU A 270 15.10 15.04 12.61
N GLU A 271 14.56 14.12 13.40
CA GLU A 271 13.39 13.32 13.04
C GLU A 271 12.14 14.19 12.90
N ALA A 272 11.96 15.19 13.77
CA ALA A 272 10.86 16.15 13.67
C ALA A 272 10.92 16.97 12.37
N LEU A 273 12.12 17.43 11.97
CA LEU A 273 12.33 18.12 10.71
C LEU A 273 12.10 17.20 9.51
N ALA A 274 12.56 15.95 9.56
CA ALA A 274 12.33 14.96 8.51
C ALA A 274 10.82 14.70 8.31
N MET A 275 10.05 14.56 9.39
CA MET A 275 8.59 14.43 9.33
C MET A 275 7.92 15.65 8.67
N LEU A 276 8.36 16.87 9.00
CA LEU A 276 7.84 18.09 8.38
C LEU A 276 8.12 18.14 6.86
N VAL A 277 9.31 17.73 6.44
CA VAL A 277 9.70 17.64 5.03
C VAL A 277 8.83 16.62 4.28
N ILE A 278 8.60 15.45 4.89
CA ILE A 278 7.72 14.40 4.35
C ILE A 278 6.29 14.91 4.16
N ILE A 279 5.71 15.57 5.17
CA ILE A 279 4.36 16.13 5.09
C ILE A 279 4.29 17.17 3.96
N SER A 280 5.32 18.01 3.84
CA SER A 280 5.41 19.02 2.76
C SER A 280 5.46 18.38 1.38
N ALA A 281 6.20 17.27 1.22
CA ALA A 281 6.25 16.50 -0.02
C ALA A 281 4.88 15.93 -0.42
N VAL A 282 4.13 15.38 0.54
CA VAL A 282 2.78 14.85 0.35
C VAL A 282 1.79 15.95 -0.04
N LEU A 283 1.92 17.15 0.55
CA LEU A 283 1.12 18.29 0.13
C LEU A 283 1.45 18.70 -1.30
N LEU A 284 2.72 18.82 -1.66
CA LEU A 284 3.16 19.19 -3.00
C LEU A 284 2.70 18.21 -4.09
N ILE A 285 2.82 16.90 -3.87
CA ILE A 285 2.38 15.88 -4.84
C ILE A 285 0.85 15.86 -4.98
N SER A 286 0.15 16.27 -3.93
CA SER A 286 -1.32 16.34 -3.87
C SER A 286 -1.89 17.59 -4.52
N LEU A 287 -1.17 18.72 -4.56
CA LEU A 287 -1.70 19.99 -5.09
C LEU A 287 -2.21 19.90 -6.55
N PRO A 288 -1.54 19.22 -7.50
CA PRO A 288 -1.99 19.11 -8.88
C PRO A 288 -3.36 18.46 -9.04
N GLN A 289 -3.79 17.60 -8.12
CA GLN A 289 -5.11 16.94 -8.20
C GLN A 289 -6.26 17.93 -7.91
N TRP A 290 -5.98 19.03 -7.21
CA TRP A 290 -6.96 20.03 -6.82
C TRP A 290 -6.98 21.25 -7.74
N ARG A 291 -6.01 21.35 -8.66
CA ARG A 291 -5.97 22.41 -9.68
C ARG A 291 -6.90 22.04 -10.84
N LYS A 292 -7.85 22.93 -11.15
CA LYS A 292 -8.68 22.79 -12.36
C LYS A 292 -7.76 22.68 -13.60
N PRO A 293 -8.09 21.86 -14.60
CA PRO A 293 -7.44 21.95 -15.91
C PRO A 293 -7.50 23.40 -16.38
N LYS A 294 -6.39 23.94 -16.90
CA LYS A 294 -6.46 25.21 -17.63
C LYS A 294 -7.43 24.99 -18.80
N PRO A 295 -8.37 25.93 -19.06
CA PRO A 295 -9.15 25.86 -20.29
C PRO A 295 -8.18 25.79 -21.46
N ASP A 296 -8.40 24.85 -22.37
CA ASP A 296 -7.70 24.84 -23.64
C ASP A 296 -8.09 26.15 -24.36
N LEU A 297 -7.17 27.10 -24.37
CA LEU A 297 -7.22 28.24 -25.27
C LEU A 297 -6.73 27.70 -26.61
N GLY A 298 -7.68 27.17 -27.39
CA GLY A 298 -7.48 26.82 -28.78
C GLY A 298 -7.10 28.02 -29.63
#